data_AF-A0A0Y0UPA3-F1
#
_entry.id   AF-A0A0Y0UPA3-F1
#
_cell.length_a   1.000
_cell.length_b   1.000
_cell.length_c   1.000
_cell.angle_alpha   90.00
_cell.angle_beta   90.00
_cell.angle_gamma   90.00
#
_symmetry.space_group_name_H-M   'P 1'
#
loop_
_entity.id
_entity.type
_entity.pdbx_description
1 polymer ?
#
loop_
_entity_poly.entity_id
_entity_poly.type
_entity_poly.pdbx_seq_one_letter_code
_entity_poly.pdbx_strand_id
1 'polypeptide(L)'
;MRTFPAPFVPIETLKKLVFEKISAYGRPLALVSVLDQSLFGMREAIVKRDHLIHRFASGAIPNEQIPQYYFGMPLPAGDTNQEYPDSVEGIHSYVDDIAFFSTLLCIDLIKHGNKVRAAFTKKFGKGAPYVSIIDFSGPRESGLIPPDAQYAD
;
A
#
# COMPACT_ATOMS: atom_id res chain seq x y z
N MET A 1 -8.43 -23.51 5.05
CA MET A 1 -7.72 -22.33 4.48
C MET A 1 -7.10 -21.52 5.61
N ARG A 2 -6.06 -20.73 5.35
CA ARG A 2 -5.33 -19.97 6.39
C ARG A 2 -5.68 -18.48 6.33
N THR A 3 -5.85 -17.86 7.49
CA THR A 3 -6.00 -16.41 7.65
C THR A 3 -4.65 -15.80 8.03
N PHE A 4 -4.45 -14.53 7.71
CA PHE A 4 -3.23 -13.79 8.03
C PHE A 4 -3.61 -12.37 8.44
N PRO A 5 -3.13 -11.87 9.58
CA PRO A 5 -3.47 -10.53 10.03
C PRO A 5 -2.81 -9.49 9.13
N ALA A 6 -3.49 -8.34 8.96
CA ALA A 6 -2.89 -7.19 8.31
C ALA A 6 -1.66 -6.67 9.11
N PRO A 7 -0.59 -6.23 8.44
CA PRO A 7 0.57 -5.69 9.13
C PRO A 7 0.22 -4.39 9.86
N PHE A 8 0.83 -4.19 11.03
CA PHE A 8 0.77 -2.91 11.73
C PHE A 8 1.69 -1.90 11.05
N VAL A 9 1.14 -0.75 10.67
CA VAL A 9 1.87 0.35 10.04
C VAL A 9 1.56 1.65 10.80
N PRO A 10 2.57 2.40 11.28
CA PRO A 10 2.38 3.61 12.07
C PRO A 10 2.00 4.83 11.21
N ILE A 11 0.91 4.71 10.44
CA ILE A 11 0.47 5.73 9.47
C ILE A 11 0.11 7.06 10.15
N GLU A 12 -0.48 7.04 11.35
CA GLU A 12 -0.79 8.25 12.09
C GLU A 12 0.46 9.03 12.51
N THR A 13 1.54 8.32 12.85
CA THR A 13 2.84 8.95 13.13
C THR A 13 3.39 9.61 11.87
N LEU A 14 3.31 8.93 10.72
CA LEU A 14 3.76 9.47 9.44
C LEU A 14 2.94 10.71 9.05
N LYS A 15 1.61 10.64 9.15
CA LYS A 15 0.69 11.77 8.90
C LYS A 15 1.07 12.98 9.74
N LYS A 16 1.23 12.79 11.06
CA LYS A 16 1.62 13.87 11.96
C LYS A 16 2.96 14.50 11.59
N LEU A 17 3.96 13.69 11.25
CA LEU A 17 5.27 14.20 10.85
C LEU A 17 5.19 15.00 9.55
N VAL A 18 4.55 14.46 8.52
CA VAL A 18 4.51 15.07 7.19
C VAL A 18 3.59 16.31 7.16
N PHE A 19 2.42 16.27 7.79
CA PHE A 19 1.49 17.39 7.80
C PHE A 19 1.90 18.52 8.76
N GLU A 20 2.49 18.20 9.91
CA GLU A 20 2.72 19.21 10.96
C GLU A 20 4.19 19.59 11.17
N LYS A 21 5.13 18.69 10.90
CA LYS A 21 6.54 18.86 11.30
C LYS A 21 7.48 19.10 10.12
N ILE A 22 7.09 18.70 8.92
CA ILE A 22 7.88 18.87 7.72
C ILE A 22 7.25 19.99 6.88
N SER A 23 8.07 20.95 6.44
CA SER A 23 7.64 22.05 5.57
C SER A 23 7.45 21.65 4.10
N ALA A 24 7.14 20.38 3.84
CA ALA A 24 6.87 19.87 2.50
C ALA A 24 5.43 20.23 2.10
N TYR A 25 5.21 20.51 0.83
CA TYR A 25 3.91 20.91 0.29
C TYR A 25 3.64 20.21 -1.04
N GLY A 26 2.36 20.14 -1.43
CA GLY A 26 1.94 19.52 -2.69
C GLY A 26 2.01 17.99 -2.60
N ARG A 27 2.72 17.36 -3.55
CA ARG A 27 2.71 15.91 -3.75
C ARG A 27 2.98 15.07 -2.49
N PRO A 28 3.95 15.38 -1.61
CA PRO A 28 4.18 14.61 -0.38
C PRO A 28 2.95 14.50 0.53
N LEU A 29 2.15 15.58 0.62
CA LEU A 29 0.94 15.59 1.43
C LEU A 29 -0.14 14.69 0.81
N ALA A 30 -0.28 14.72 -0.51
CA ALA A 30 -1.20 13.86 -1.24
C ALA A 30 -0.80 12.38 -1.12
N LEU A 31 0.50 12.06 -1.23
CA LEU A 31 1.01 10.70 -1.11
C LEU A 31 0.71 10.08 0.25
N VAL A 32 0.81 10.86 1.34
CA VAL A 32 0.45 10.39 2.68
C VAL A 32 -1.04 10.04 2.76
N SER A 33 -1.92 10.83 2.15
CA SER A 33 -3.36 10.53 2.10
C SER A 33 -3.64 9.26 1.28
N VAL A 34 -2.97 9.09 0.14
CA VAL A 34 -3.10 7.87 -0.68
C VAL A 34 -2.61 6.65 0.09
N LEU A 35 -1.47 6.74 0.79
CA LEU A 35 -0.98 5.65 1.63
C LEU A 35 -1.96 5.27 2.74
N ASP A 36 -2.61 6.25 3.38
CA ASP A 36 -3.64 6.00 4.40
C ASP A 36 -4.85 5.26 3.81
N GLN A 37 -5.29 5.69 2.63
CA GLN A 37 -6.39 5.05 1.89
C GLN A 37 -6.04 3.62 1.44
N SER A 38 -4.87 3.39 0.85
CA SER A 38 -4.44 2.05 0.42
C SER A 38 -4.24 1.11 1.61
N LEU A 39 -3.73 1.61 2.75
CA LEU A 39 -3.63 0.83 3.98
C LEU A 39 -5.00 0.45 4.55
N PHE A 40 -5.97 1.38 4.52
CA PHE A 40 -7.34 1.10 4.91
C PHE A 40 -7.97 0.04 3.97
N GLY A 41 -7.89 0.25 2.65
CA GLY A 41 -8.40 -0.69 1.65
C GLY A 41 -7.82 -2.09 1.80
N MET A 42 -6.49 -2.21 1.98
CA MET A 42 -5.83 -3.49 2.22
C MET A 42 -6.38 -4.21 3.46
N ARG A 43 -6.60 -3.48 4.56
CA ARG A 43 -7.14 -4.07 5.80
C ARG A 43 -8.55 -4.59 5.60
N GLU A 44 -9.42 -3.81 4.95
CA GLU A 44 -10.78 -4.22 4.66
C GLU A 44 -10.83 -5.43 3.72
N ALA A 45 -9.96 -5.48 2.71
CA ALA A 45 -9.85 -6.62 1.81
C ALA A 45 -9.38 -7.89 2.53
N ILE A 46 -8.43 -7.78 3.46
CA ILE A 46 -8.01 -8.90 4.32
C ILE A 46 -9.16 -9.39 5.21
N VAL A 47 -9.88 -8.48 5.87
CA VAL A 47 -11.04 -8.81 6.71
C VAL A 47 -12.12 -9.52 5.88
N LYS A 48 -12.42 -9.01 4.68
CA LYS A 48 -13.37 -9.64 3.76
C LYS A 48 -12.92 -11.05 3.35
N ARG A 49 -11.64 -11.23 3.02
CA ARG A 49 -11.06 -12.54 2.69
C ARG A 49 -11.19 -13.51 3.86
N ASP A 50 -10.90 -13.06 5.08
CA ASP A 50 -11.00 -13.89 6.29
C ASP A 50 -12.47 -14.29 6.58
N HIS A 51 -13.43 -13.39 6.40
CA HIS A 51 -14.85 -13.72 6.47
C HIS A 51 -15.26 -14.79 5.44
N LEU A 52 -14.76 -14.70 4.21
CA LEU A 52 -15.03 -15.70 3.16
C LEU A 52 -14.38 -17.05 3.49
N ILE A 53 -13.16 -17.05 4.04
CA ILE A 53 -12.50 -18.26 4.53
C ILE A 53 -13.33 -18.97 5.60
N HIS A 54 -13.90 -18.21 6.54
CA HIS A 54 -14.80 -18.78 7.56
C HIS A 54 -16.07 -19.36 6.93
N ARG A 55 -16.62 -18.70 5.91
CA ARG A 55 -17.80 -19.18 5.18
C ARG A 55 -17.51 -20.47 4.39
N PHE A 56 -16.31 -20.62 3.83
CA PHE A 56 -15.86 -21.90 3.24
C PHE A 56 -15.71 -23.00 4.30
N ALA A 57 -15.17 -22.65 5.47
CA ALA A 57 -14.93 -23.63 6.54
C ALA A 57 -16.21 -24.08 7.28
N SER A 58 -17.27 -23.26 7.28
CA SER A 58 -18.50 -23.53 8.02
C SER A 58 -19.48 -24.48 7.30
N GLY A 59 -19.21 -24.83 6.03
CA GLY A 59 -20.15 -25.59 5.20
C GLY A 59 -21.32 -24.76 4.67
N ALA A 60 -21.29 -23.43 4.82
CA ALA A 60 -22.29 -22.54 4.24
C ALA A 60 -22.28 -22.53 2.70
N ILE A 61 -21.20 -23.04 2.09
CA ILE A 61 -21.07 -23.27 0.65
C ILE A 61 -20.95 -24.79 0.44
N PRO A 62 -21.78 -25.40 -0.42
CA PRO A 62 -21.65 -26.82 -0.75
C PRO A 62 -20.25 -27.13 -1.28
N ASN A 63 -19.67 -28.27 -0.88
CA ASN A 63 -18.28 -28.60 -1.19
C ASN A 63 -18.00 -28.63 -2.70
N GLU A 64 -18.97 -29.11 -3.48
CA GLU A 64 -18.92 -29.17 -4.94
C GLU A 64 -18.97 -27.80 -5.62
N GLN A 65 -19.37 -26.75 -4.89
CA GLN A 65 -19.43 -25.37 -5.35
C GLN A 65 -18.24 -24.52 -4.88
N ILE A 66 -17.40 -25.02 -3.95
CA ILE A 66 -16.24 -24.29 -3.45
C ILE A 66 -15.34 -23.77 -4.58
N PRO A 67 -15.01 -24.55 -5.63
CA PRO A 67 -14.19 -24.04 -6.73
C PRO A 67 -14.80 -22.81 -7.40
N GLN A 68 -16.11 -22.78 -7.60
CA GLN A 68 -16.82 -21.68 -8.25
C GLN A 68 -16.74 -20.40 -7.43
N TYR A 69 -16.96 -20.48 -6.13
CA TYR A 69 -16.83 -19.32 -5.24
C TYR A 69 -15.37 -18.90 -5.01
N TYR A 70 -14.43 -19.84 -5.02
CA TYR A 70 -13.02 -19.56 -4.78
C TYR A 70 -12.34 -18.92 -6.00
N PHE A 71 -12.64 -19.41 -7.20
CA PHE A 71 -12.03 -18.94 -8.45
C PHE A 71 -12.91 -17.96 -9.24
N GLY A 72 -14.11 -17.65 -8.74
CA GLY A 72 -15.06 -16.79 -9.47
C GLY A 72 -15.55 -17.42 -10.77
N MET A 73 -15.84 -18.72 -10.75
CA MET A 73 -16.41 -19.41 -11.92
C MET A 73 -17.95 -19.39 -11.88
N PRO A 74 -18.62 -19.53 -13.04
CA PRO A 74 -20.07 -19.61 -13.09
C PRO A 74 -20.64 -20.76 -12.24
N LEU A 75 -21.67 -20.45 -11.46
CA LEU A 75 -22.49 -21.42 -10.73
C LEU A 75 -23.44 -22.15 -11.70
N PRO A 76 -24.01 -23.30 -11.30
CA PRO A 76 -24.97 -24.03 -12.14
C PRO A 76 -26.19 -23.20 -12.59
N ALA A 77 -26.58 -22.19 -11.80
CA ALA A 77 -27.68 -21.27 -12.13
C ALA A 77 -27.27 -20.13 -13.09
N GLY A 78 -25.98 -20.02 -13.44
CA GLY A 78 -25.43 -18.98 -14.32
C GLY A 78 -24.82 -17.78 -13.59
N ASP A 79 -25.15 -17.55 -12.31
CA ASP A 79 -24.57 -16.48 -11.50
C ASP A 79 -23.08 -16.72 -11.24
N THR A 80 -22.31 -15.64 -11.02
CA THR A 80 -20.89 -15.74 -10.66
C THR A 80 -20.62 -14.90 -9.42
N ASN A 81 -20.01 -15.51 -8.39
CA ASN A 81 -19.57 -14.81 -7.19
C ASN A 81 -18.07 -14.52 -7.29
N GLN A 82 -17.71 -13.24 -7.39
CA GLN A 82 -16.32 -12.79 -7.47
C GLN A 82 -15.77 -12.32 -6.12
N GLU A 83 -16.50 -12.47 -5.01
CA GLU A 83 -16.11 -11.84 -3.73
C GLU A 83 -14.74 -12.28 -3.23
N TYR A 84 -14.39 -13.57 -3.39
CA TYR A 84 -13.08 -14.07 -2.99
C TYR A 84 -11.96 -13.64 -3.95
N PRO A 85 -12.03 -13.90 -5.27
CA PRO A 85 -10.99 -13.44 -6.19
C PRO A 85 -10.82 -11.92 -6.17
N ASP A 86 -11.89 -11.13 -6.11
CA ASP A 86 -11.82 -9.67 -6.01
C ASP A 86 -11.13 -9.23 -4.71
N SER A 87 -11.34 -9.94 -3.60
CA SER A 87 -10.64 -9.63 -2.34
C SER A 87 -9.14 -9.93 -2.42
N VAL A 88 -8.74 -10.98 -3.14
CA VAL A 88 -7.34 -11.34 -3.35
C VAL A 88 -6.67 -10.33 -4.28
N GLU A 89 -7.33 -9.97 -5.38
CA GLU A 89 -6.87 -8.94 -6.31
C GLU A 89 -6.74 -7.60 -5.60
N GLY A 90 -7.73 -7.20 -4.80
CA GLY A 90 -7.67 -5.97 -4.01
C GLY A 90 -6.49 -5.94 -3.04
N ILE A 91 -6.21 -7.05 -2.33
CA ILE A 91 -5.02 -7.15 -1.48
C ILE A 91 -3.74 -6.93 -2.29
N HIS A 92 -3.64 -7.55 -3.46
CA HIS A 92 -2.49 -7.40 -4.36
C HIS A 92 -2.33 -5.94 -4.82
N SER A 93 -3.38 -5.33 -5.36
CA SER A 93 -3.34 -3.94 -5.83
C SER A 93 -2.99 -2.95 -4.72
N TYR A 94 -3.56 -3.12 -3.51
CA TYR A 94 -3.23 -2.22 -2.40
C TYR A 94 -1.79 -2.38 -1.89
N VAL A 95 -1.22 -3.59 -1.94
CA VAL A 95 0.19 -3.80 -1.59
C VAL A 95 1.09 -3.11 -2.61
N ASP A 96 0.77 -3.21 -3.89
CA ASP A 96 1.44 -2.49 -4.98
C ASP A 96 1.38 -0.98 -4.77
N ASP A 97 0.20 -0.42 -4.48
CA ASP A 97 0.01 1.00 -4.18
C ASP A 97 0.91 1.44 -3.02
N ILE A 98 0.88 0.69 -1.92
CA ILE A 98 1.67 1.00 -0.71
C ILE A 98 3.16 1.00 -1.04
N ALA A 99 3.65 0.00 -1.77
CA ALA A 99 5.05 -0.09 -2.18
C ALA A 99 5.43 1.10 -3.07
N PHE A 100 4.65 1.38 -4.11
CA PHE A 100 4.93 2.46 -5.05
C PHE A 100 4.88 3.85 -4.41
N PHE A 101 3.79 4.20 -3.74
CA PHE A 101 3.59 5.54 -3.18
C PHE A 101 4.49 5.80 -1.97
N SER A 102 4.87 4.78 -1.20
CA SER A 102 5.84 4.96 -0.11
C SER A 102 7.24 5.25 -0.63
N THR A 103 7.66 4.59 -1.71
CA THR A 103 8.91 4.91 -2.42
C THR A 103 8.89 6.34 -2.97
N LEU A 104 7.79 6.74 -3.60
CA LEU A 104 7.65 8.09 -4.15
C LEU A 104 7.69 9.16 -3.03
N LEU A 105 7.06 8.89 -1.89
CA LEU A 105 7.11 9.76 -0.72
C LEU A 105 8.54 9.89 -0.17
N CYS A 106 9.27 8.78 -0.06
CA CYS A 106 10.67 8.80 0.35
C CYS A 106 11.53 9.67 -0.58
N ILE A 107 11.38 9.50 -1.90
CA ILE A 107 12.11 10.30 -2.90
C ILE A 107 11.83 11.80 -2.71
N ASP A 108 10.57 12.17 -2.53
CA ASP A 108 10.19 13.57 -2.37
C ASP A 108 10.68 14.17 -1.05
N LEU A 109 10.59 13.42 0.05
CA LEU A 109 11.08 13.87 1.36
C LEU A 109 12.61 14.01 1.37
N ILE A 110 13.34 13.12 0.69
CA ILE A 110 14.79 13.23 0.50
C ILE A 110 15.13 14.50 -0.29
N LYS A 111 14.43 14.74 -1.40
CA LYS A 111 14.62 15.94 -2.23
C LYS A 111 14.35 17.21 -1.43
N HIS A 112 13.26 17.24 -0.67
CA HIS A 112 12.91 18.36 0.20
C HIS A 112 13.95 18.59 1.30
N GLY A 113 14.33 17.53 2.02
CA GLY A 113 15.35 17.58 3.06
C GLY A 113 16.67 18.13 2.54
N ASN A 114 17.11 17.70 1.36
CA ASN A 114 18.34 18.20 0.73
C ASN A 114 18.24 19.68 0.37
N LYS A 115 17.07 20.14 -0.11
CA LYS A 115 16.82 21.57 -0.37
C LYS A 115 16.88 22.40 0.92
N VAL A 116 16.23 21.95 1.99
CA VAL A 116 16.26 22.61 3.30
C VAL A 116 17.67 22.67 3.86
N ARG A 117 18.40 21.56 3.79
CA ARG A 117 19.80 21.47 4.21
C ARG A 117 20.69 22.43 3.44
N ALA A 118 20.57 22.48 2.11
CA ALA A 118 21.34 23.40 1.28
C ALA A 118 21.05 24.88 1.64
N ALA A 119 19.79 25.21 1.87
CA ALA A 119 19.38 26.55 2.29
C ALA A 119 19.95 26.92 3.67
N PHE A 120 19.91 25.99 4.63
CA PHE A 120 20.52 26.18 5.94
C PHE A 120 22.03 26.40 5.81
N THR A 121 22.72 25.53 5.08
CA THR A 121 24.19 25.61 4.93
C THR A 121 24.62 26.92 4.27
N LYS A 122 23.86 27.39 3.27
CA LYS A 122 24.10 28.68 2.62
C LYS A 122 23.94 29.86 3.60
N LYS A 123 22.99 29.79 4.53
CA LYS A 123 22.65 30.89 5.45
C LYS A 123 23.48 30.89 6.75
N PHE A 124 23.78 29.71 7.28
CA PHE A 124 24.35 29.55 8.63
C PHE A 124 25.67 28.78 8.64
N GLY A 125 26.15 28.29 7.50
CA GLY A 125 27.39 27.51 7.42
C GLY A 125 27.19 26.06 7.86
N LYS A 126 28.04 25.55 8.75
CA LYS A 126 28.00 24.14 9.17
C LYS A 126 26.89 23.88 10.20
N GLY A 127 26.51 22.61 10.38
CA GLY A 127 25.64 22.18 11.48
C GLY A 127 24.29 21.59 11.07
N ALA A 128 23.90 21.64 9.79
CA ALA A 128 22.71 20.93 9.34
C ALA A 128 22.93 19.41 9.33
N PRO A 129 22.00 18.61 9.88
CA PRO A 129 22.07 17.15 9.85
C PRO A 129 22.06 16.63 8.40
N TYR A 130 22.60 15.42 8.23
CA TYR A 130 22.51 14.70 6.96
C TYR A 130 21.09 14.17 6.76
N VAL A 131 20.65 14.17 5.49
CA VAL A 131 19.38 13.57 5.09
C VAL A 131 19.64 12.08 4.86
N SER A 132 18.84 11.21 5.49
CA SER A 132 18.89 9.78 5.24
C SER A 132 18.51 9.48 3.79
N ILE A 133 19.25 8.60 3.13
CA ILE A 133 19.02 8.19 1.74
C ILE A 133 18.74 6.69 1.74
N ILE A 134 17.80 6.27 0.91
CA ILE A 134 17.46 4.87 0.69
C ILE A 134 17.72 4.55 -0.77
N ASP A 135 18.33 3.39 -1.02
CA ASP A 135 18.48 2.84 -2.37
C ASP A 135 17.32 1.89 -2.67
N PHE A 136 16.57 2.20 -3.72
CA PHE A 136 15.45 1.39 -4.21
C PHE A 136 15.81 0.58 -5.48
N SER A 137 17.07 0.56 -5.92
CA SER A 137 17.53 -0.19 -7.10
C SER A 137 17.19 -1.67 -6.99
N GLY A 138 17.62 -2.34 -5.92
CA GLY A 138 17.36 -3.77 -5.69
C GLY A 138 15.86 -4.13 -5.67
N PRO A 139 15.02 -3.45 -4.87
CA PRO A 139 13.57 -3.67 -4.89
C PRO A 139 12.89 -3.41 -6.24
N ARG A 140 13.40 -2.48 -7.06
CA ARG A 140 12.90 -2.25 -8.42
C ARG A 140 13.32 -3.37 -9.37
N GLU A 141 14.58 -3.80 -9.31
CA GLU A 141 15.11 -4.89 -10.13
C GLU A 141 14.42 -6.23 -9.86
N SER A 142 14.04 -6.50 -8.60
CA SER A 142 13.33 -7.71 -8.21
C SER A 142 11.82 -7.68 -8.44
N GLY A 143 11.27 -6.54 -8.88
CA GLY A 143 9.83 -6.35 -9.08
C GLY A 143 9.02 -6.21 -7.79
N LEU A 144 9.66 -5.93 -6.64
CA LEU A 144 8.96 -5.65 -5.38
C LEU A 144 8.28 -4.27 -5.37
N ILE A 145 8.76 -3.36 -6.20
CA ILE A 145 8.13 -2.06 -6.43
C ILE A 145 7.56 -2.07 -7.84
N PRO A 146 6.25 -1.80 -8.01
CA PRO A 146 5.63 -1.70 -9.32
C PRO A 146 6.34 -0.71 -10.24
N PRO A 147 6.35 -0.96 -11.56
CA PRO A 147 6.95 -0.04 -12.52
C PRO A 147 6.14 1.25 -12.61
N ASP A 148 6.84 2.38 -12.81
CA ASP A 148 6.21 3.70 -12.91
C ASP A 148 5.12 3.76 -14.00
N ALA A 149 5.24 2.96 -15.07
CA ALA A 149 4.28 2.87 -16.16
C ALA A 149 2.88 2.37 -15.71
N GLN A 150 2.78 1.63 -14.62
CA GLN A 150 1.50 1.17 -14.05
C GLN A 150 0.71 2.32 -13.40
N TYR A 151 1.40 3.43 -13.08
CA TYR A 151 0.84 4.61 -12.41
C TYR A 151 0.97 5.88 -13.26
N ALA A 152 1.27 5.72 -14.56
CA ALA A 152 1.24 6.81 -15.52
C ALA A 152 -0.20 6.99 -16.02
N ASP A 153 -0.75 8.19 -15.85
CA ASP A 153 -2.04 8.60 -16.43
C ASP A 153 -2.02 8.59 -17.97
#